data_AF-A0A7Y5TVZ5-F1
#
_entry.id   AF-A0A7Y5TVZ5-F1
#
_cell.length_a   1.000
_cell.length_b   1.000
_cell.length_c   1.000
_cell.angle_alpha   90.00
_cell.angle_beta   90.00
_cell.angle_gamma   90.00
#
_symmetry.space_group_name_H-M   'P 1'
#
loop_
_entity.id
_entity.type
_entity.pdbx_description
1 polymer ?
#
loop_
_entity_poly.entity_id
_entity_poly.type
_entity_poly.pdbx_seq_one_letter_code
_entity_poly.pdbx_strand_id
1 'polypeptide(L)' 'MAEDGRRRRVFHQPAAAFQADVVNVGPGQRYDVIWPAREPGKWIFHCHIPHHTLNNNIEERGGGGLTLLVEVAP' A
#
# COMPACT_ATOMS: atom_id res chain seq x y z
N MET A 1 30.43 -17.49 -7.63
CA MET A 1 30.14 -18.83 -8.20
C MET A 1 28.63 -19.08 -8.14
N ALA A 2 27.78 -18.69 -9.09
CA ALA A 2 27.96 -17.96 -10.34
C ALA A 2 27.44 -16.51 -10.20
N GLU A 3 28.22 -15.57 -10.71
CA GLU A 3 27.91 -14.14 -10.81
C GLU A 3 27.34 -13.87 -12.21
N ASP A 4 26.05 -13.54 -12.29
CA ASP A 4 25.36 -13.07 -13.51
C ASP A 4 24.22 -12.15 -13.05
N GLY A 5 24.42 -10.84 -13.26
CA GLY A 5 23.64 -9.74 -12.70
C GLY A 5 22.37 -9.38 -13.48
N ARG A 6 21.54 -10.34 -13.91
CA ARG A 6 20.19 -10.02 -14.41
C ARG A 6 19.21 -9.80 -13.26
N ARG A 7 19.24 -8.59 -12.69
CA ARG A 7 18.05 -8.00 -12.04
C ARG A 7 16.89 -8.10 -13.05
N ARG A 8 15.89 -8.92 -12.75
CA ARG A 8 14.61 -8.90 -13.48
C ARG A 8 14.07 -7.47 -13.37
N ARG A 9 14.14 -6.71 -14.46
CA ARG A 9 13.51 -5.39 -14.55
C ARG A 9 12.01 -5.61 -14.47
N VAL A 10 11.43 -5.41 -13.29
CA VAL A 10 9.98 -5.25 -13.13
C VAL A 10 9.67 -3.91 -13.79
N PHE A 11 9.27 -3.93 -15.05
CA PHE A 11 8.83 -2.74 -15.76
C PHE A 11 7.43 -2.39 -15.25
N HIS A 12 7.31 -1.30 -14.48
CA HIS A 12 6.03 -0.63 -14.26
C HIS A 12 5.47 -0.25 -15.64
N GLN A 13 4.31 -0.80 -16.01
CA GLN A 13 3.63 -0.55 -17.29
C GLN A 13 2.93 0.83 -17.23
N PRO A 14 3.48 1.91 -17.79
CA PRO A 14 2.96 3.26 -17.55
C PRO A 14 1.60 3.50 -18.22
N ALA A 15 1.31 2.77 -19.30
CA ALA A 15 0.06 2.90 -20.05
C ALA A 15 -1.18 2.41 -19.28
N ALA A 16 -1.01 1.61 -18.22
CA ALA A 16 -2.08 1.15 -17.35
C ALA A 16 -2.17 1.94 -16.03
N ALA A 17 -1.34 2.97 -15.86
CA ALA A 17 -1.37 3.80 -14.66
C ALA A 17 -2.64 4.67 -14.64
N PHE A 18 -3.27 4.76 -13.48
CA PHE A 18 -4.40 5.64 -13.24
C PHE A 18 -4.24 6.29 -11.86
N GLN A 19 -4.94 7.40 -11.65
CA GLN A 19 -4.99 8.07 -10.34
C GLN A 19 -6.20 7.58 -9.57
N ALA A 20 -5.99 7.24 -8.30
CA ALA A 20 -7.03 6.87 -7.36
C ALA A 20 -6.54 7.13 -5.93
N ASP A 21 -7.47 7.32 -5.01
CA ASP A 21 -7.25 7.33 -3.56
C ASP A 21 -7.53 5.96 -2.93
N VAL A 22 -8.46 5.19 -3.51
CA VAL A 22 -8.84 3.84 -3.09
C VAL A 22 -8.81 2.90 -4.30
N VAL A 23 -8.14 1.75 -4.15
CA VAL A 23 -8.09 0.68 -5.15
C VAL A 23 -8.59 -0.63 -4.54
N ASN A 24 -9.60 -1.23 -5.16
CA ASN A 24 -10.01 -2.59 -4.81
C ASN A 24 -8.97 -3.59 -5.30
N VAL A 25 -8.35 -4.31 -4.38
CA VAL A 25 -7.41 -5.40 -4.67
C VAL A 25 -8.07 -6.73 -4.32
N GLY A 26 -8.55 -7.43 -5.33
CA GLY A 26 -9.15 -8.76 -5.19
C GLY A 26 -8.13 -9.87 -4.96
N PRO A 27 -8.58 -11.08 -4.58
CA PRO A 27 -7.72 -12.23 -4.35
C PRO A 27 -6.83 -12.54 -5.57
N GLY A 28 -5.53 -12.65 -5.36
CA GLY A 28 -4.54 -12.93 -6.42
C GLY A 28 -4.17 -11.73 -7.31
N GLN A 29 -4.79 -10.57 -7.12
CA GLN A 29 -4.39 -9.35 -7.83
C GLN A 29 -3.16 -8.71 -7.18
N ARG A 30 -2.39 -7.99 -7.99
CA ARG A 30 -1.24 -7.21 -7.55
C ARG A 30 -1.22 -5.86 -8.26
N TYR A 31 -1.03 -4.81 -7.48
CA TYR A 31 -0.85 -3.44 -7.95
C TYR A 31 0.43 -2.88 -7.37
N ASP A 32 1.16 -2.11 -8.17
CA ASP A 32 2.24 -1.26 -7.69
C ASP A 32 1.69 0.18 -7.57
N VAL A 33 1.72 0.74 -6.36
CA VAL A 33 1.24 2.10 -6.08
C VAL A 33 2.43 3.05 -5.99
N ILE A 34 2.43 4.09 -6.83
CA ILE A 34 3.42 5.17 -6.76
C ILE A 34 2.75 6.36 -6.07
N TRP A 35 3.14 6.61 -4.83
CA TRP A 35 2.63 7.72 -4.02
C TRP A 35 3.79 8.64 -3.60
N PRO A 36 3.91 9.86 -4.17
CA PRO A 36 4.91 10.82 -3.74
C PRO A 36 4.47 11.51 -2.44
N ALA A 37 5.30 11.39 -1.40
CA ALA A 37 5.10 12.03 -0.11
C ALA A 37 5.35 13.56 -0.20
N ARG A 38 4.32 14.32 -0.59
CA ARG A 38 4.44 15.76 -0.87
C ARG A 38 4.35 16.65 0.37
N GLU A 39 3.75 16.16 1.44
CA GLU A 39 3.43 16.96 2.63
C GLU A 39 3.85 16.19 3.90
N PRO A 40 4.61 16.83 4.82
CA PRO A 40 4.96 16.23 6.11
C PRO A 40 3.71 15.90 6.94
N GLY A 41 3.78 14.83 7.72
CA GLY A 41 2.69 14.42 8.60
C GLY A 41 2.50 12.92 8.70
N LYS A 42 1.36 12.54 9.30
CA LYS A 42 0.97 11.15 9.52
C LYS A 42 -0.09 10.76 8.49
N TRP A 43 0.23 9.80 7.65
CA TRP A 43 -0.63 9.32 6.57
C TRP A 43 -1.09 7.89 6.85
N ILE A 44 -2.40 7.65 6.78
CA ILE A 44 -2.98 6.34 7.04
C ILE A 44 -3.27 5.66 5.70
N PHE A 45 -2.79 4.44 5.56
CA PHE A 45 -3.18 3.51 4.50
C PHE A 45 -3.98 2.39 5.15
N HIS A 46 -5.22 2.16 4.72
CA HIS A 46 -6.07 1.14 5.33
C HIS A 46 -7.05 0.52 4.33
N CYS A 47 -7.65 -0.60 4.71
CA CYS A 47 -8.80 -1.11 3.97
C CYS A 47 -10.02 -0.21 4.19
N HIS A 48 -10.70 0.18 3.12
CA HIS A 48 -11.93 0.97 3.24
C HIS A 48 -13.17 0.11 3.58
N ILE A 49 -13.00 -1.19 3.80
CA ILE A 49 -14.04 -2.08 4.33
C ILE A 49 -13.92 -2.06 5.87
N PRO A 50 -14.88 -1.49 6.62
CA PRO A 50 -14.67 -1.14 8.03
C PRO A 50 -14.28 -2.31 8.94
N HIS A 51 -14.89 -3.49 8.78
CA HIS A 51 -14.56 -4.64 9.62
C HIS A 51 -13.16 -5.24 9.33
N HIS A 52 -12.51 -4.83 8.23
CA HIS A 52 -11.12 -5.22 7.94
C HIS A 52 -10.08 -4.35 8.65
N THR A 53 -10.48 -3.25 9.31
CA THR A 53 -9.57 -2.40 10.10
C THR A 53 -9.52 -2.83 11.57
N LEU A 54 -10.03 -4.02 11.90
CA LEU A 54 -10.19 -4.53 13.25
C LEU A 54 -9.57 -5.93 13.37
N ASN A 55 -9.10 -6.29 14.57
CA ASN A 55 -8.69 -7.65 14.88
C ASN A 55 -9.84 -8.37 15.58
N ASN A 56 -10.35 -9.46 15.00
CA ASN A 56 -11.51 -10.18 15.52
C ASN A 56 -12.75 -9.28 15.80
N ASN A 57 -12.96 -8.26 14.95
CA ASN A 57 -14.03 -7.24 15.10
C ASN A 57 -13.90 -6.38 16.38
N ILE A 58 -12.71 -6.30 16.98
CA ILE A 58 -12.42 -5.45 18.13
C ILE A 58 -11.46 -4.34 17.69
N GLU A 59 -11.77 -3.11 18.09
CA GLU A 59 -10.87 -1.97 17.94
C GLU A 59 -9.83 -1.99 19.07
N GLU A 60 -8.54 -1.94 18.71
CA GLU A 60 -7.46 -1.92 19.68
C GLU A 60 -6.58 -0.69 19.46
N ARG A 61 -6.61 0.25 20.41
CA ARG A 61 -5.73 1.44 20.41
C ARG A 61 -5.85 2.30 19.13
N GLY A 62 -7.08 2.54 18.66
CA GLY A 62 -7.34 3.39 17.50
C GLY A 62 -7.19 2.71 16.13
N GLY A 63 -7.00 1.39 16.09
CA GLY A 63 -6.88 0.64 14.83
C GLY A 63 -6.77 -0.87 15.01
N GLY A 64 -6.39 -1.56 13.94
CA GLY A 64 -6.28 -3.02 13.85
C GLY A 64 -6.21 -3.49 12.40
N GLY A 65 -6.26 -4.80 12.17
CA GLY A 65 -6.41 -5.40 10.85
C GLY A 65 -5.45 -4.83 9.79
N LEU A 66 -5.98 -4.54 8.60
CA LEU A 66 -5.20 -3.96 7.50
C LEU A 66 -5.12 -2.43 7.63
N THR A 67 -4.21 -1.97 8.49
CA THR A 67 -3.91 -0.55 8.71
C THR A 67 -2.40 -0.33 8.78
N LEU A 68 -1.90 0.69 8.10
CA LEU A 68 -0.51 1.15 8.10
C LEU A 68 -0.48 2.66 8.35
N LEU A 69 0.41 3.08 9.24
CA LEU A 69 0.75 4.49 9.45
C LEU A 69 2.11 4.78 8.82
N VAL A 70 2.17 5.77 7.93
CA VAL A 70 3.41 6.29 7.36
C VAL A 70 3.65 7.68 7.91
N GLU A 71 4.82 7.89 8.52
CA GLU A 71 5.26 9.20 8.98
C GLU A 71 6.17 9.82 7.91
N VAL A 72 5.77 10.96 7.37
CA VAL A 72 6.55 11.76 6.41
C VAL A 72 7.22 12.87 7.20
N ALA A 73 8.56 12.80 7.29
CA ALA A 73 9.36 13.81 7.94
C ALA A 73 9.48 15.09 7.08
N PRO A 74 9.74 16.26 7.71
CA PRO A 74 10.12 17.48 6.99
C PRO A 74 11.39 17.33 6.15
#